data_AF-A0A6G1HP34-F1
#
_entry.id   AF-A0A6G1HP34-F1
#
_cell.length_a   1.000
_cell.length_b   1.000
_cell.length_c   1.000
_cell.angle_alpha   90.00
_cell.angle_beta   90.00
_cell.angle_gamma   90.00
#
_symmetry.space_group_name_H-M   'P 1'
#
loop_
_entity.id
_entity.type
_entity.pdbx_description
1 polymer ?
#
loop_
_entity_poly.entity_id
_entity_poly.type
_entity_poly.pdbx_seq_one_letter_code
_entity_poly.pdbx_strand_id
1 'polypeptide(L)'
;MVNQSTLSDSPASAEIEVDTPSVYDVSPAPMYDIGDEVTYKPVGGPTSHTSTSIGTITKVLTQPGRAAGRNVNASEEDPRYEILNNHTQKKSAMYEKNVLGRVSDGVLP
;
A
#
# COMPACT_ATOMS: atom_id res chain seq x y z
N MET A 1 22.63 65.73 -32.60
CA MET A 1 21.42 65.37 -33.35
C MET A 1 20.87 64.10 -32.75
N VAL A 2 19.55 64.07 -32.57
CA VAL A 2 18.75 63.02 -31.96
C VAL A 2 18.86 61.68 -32.71
N ASN A 3 18.73 60.58 -32.00
CA ASN A 3 17.62 59.65 -32.24
C ASN A 3 17.37 58.77 -31.01
N GLN A 4 16.10 58.78 -30.59
CA GLN A 4 15.50 57.98 -29.52
C GLN A 4 14.96 56.65 -30.06
N SER A 5 14.64 55.75 -29.12
CA SER A 5 13.72 54.60 -29.21
C SER A 5 14.35 53.33 -29.81
N THR A 6 14.25 52.13 -29.22
CA THR A 6 13.15 51.52 -28.44
C THR A 6 13.66 50.49 -27.44
N LEU A 7 12.99 50.42 -26.28
CA LEU A 7 12.98 49.29 -25.36
C LEU A 7 12.47 48.01 -26.05
N SER A 8 13.13 46.88 -25.83
CA SER A 8 12.50 45.57 -25.94
C SER A 8 13.05 44.68 -24.81
N ASP A 9 12.25 44.62 -23.75
CA ASP A 9 12.19 43.58 -22.73
C ASP A 9 12.68 42.22 -23.26
N SER A 10 13.70 41.65 -22.62
CA SER A 10 13.87 40.20 -22.59
C SER A 10 13.60 39.79 -21.14
N PRO A 11 12.52 39.04 -20.86
CA PRO A 11 12.26 38.60 -19.52
C PRO A 11 13.37 37.63 -19.10
N ALA A 12 13.81 37.78 -17.85
CA ALA A 12 14.68 36.86 -17.17
C ALA A 12 14.24 35.42 -17.48
N SER A 13 15.19 34.62 -17.96
CA SER A 13 15.07 33.17 -17.98
C SER A 13 14.91 32.70 -16.53
N ALA A 14 13.67 32.74 -16.03
CA ALA A 14 13.27 31.93 -14.91
C ALA A 14 13.44 30.50 -15.39
N GLU A 15 14.57 29.89 -15.02
CA GLU A 15 14.69 28.46 -15.02
C GLU A 15 13.59 27.98 -14.09
N ILE A 16 12.54 27.41 -14.68
CA ILE A 16 11.52 26.71 -13.94
C ILE A 16 12.28 25.55 -13.30
N GLU A 17 12.62 25.68 -12.02
CA GLU A 17 12.84 24.54 -11.15
C GLU A 17 11.56 23.71 -11.27
N VAL A 18 11.59 22.77 -12.20
CA VAL A 18 10.64 21.68 -12.22
C VAL A 18 10.85 20.98 -10.90
N ASP A 19 9.97 21.27 -9.96
CA ASP A 19 9.66 20.41 -8.82
C ASP A 19 9.22 19.07 -9.39
N THR A 20 10.21 18.29 -9.86
CA THR A 20 10.03 16.89 -10.15
C THR A 20 9.70 16.29 -8.80
N PRO A 21 8.46 15.81 -8.58
CA PRO A 21 8.18 15.09 -7.35
C PRO A 21 9.21 13.97 -7.29
N SER A 22 10.02 13.98 -6.24
CA SER A 22 10.93 12.89 -5.93
C SER A 22 10.07 11.63 -5.92
N VAL A 23 10.18 10.81 -6.96
CA VAL A 23 9.44 9.55 -7.16
C VAL A 23 9.79 8.47 -6.12
N TYR A 24 10.38 8.88 -5.00
CA TYR A 24 10.93 8.04 -3.94
C TYR A 24 10.31 8.30 -2.56
N ASP A 25 9.39 9.27 -2.41
CA ASP A 25 8.71 9.56 -1.13
C ASP A 25 7.21 9.26 -1.20
N VAL A 26 6.86 8.12 -1.82
CA VAL A 26 5.56 7.49 -1.63
C VAL A 26 5.81 6.15 -0.96
N SER A 27 5.81 6.14 0.38
CA SER A 27 5.59 4.89 1.12
C SER A 27 4.37 4.21 0.49
N PRO A 28 4.47 2.97 -0.01
CA PRO A 28 3.32 2.34 -0.62
C PRO A 28 2.23 2.23 0.44
N ALA A 29 1.09 2.87 0.20
CA ALA A 29 -0.08 2.68 1.04
C ALA A 29 -0.42 1.18 1.08
N PRO A 30 -0.88 0.65 2.22
CA PRO A 30 -1.25 -0.75 2.34
C PRO A 30 -2.25 -1.13 1.25
N MET A 31 -2.01 -2.25 0.57
CA MET A 31 -2.79 -2.65 -0.61
C MET A 31 -4.25 -3.04 -0.28
N TYR A 32 -4.52 -3.37 0.98
CA TYR A 32 -5.81 -3.87 1.45
C TYR A 32 -6.36 -3.10 2.66
N ASP A 33 -7.68 -3.04 2.78
CA ASP A 33 -8.38 -2.27 3.79
C ASP A 33 -9.15 -3.14 4.79
N ILE A 34 -9.52 -2.55 5.92
CA ILE A 34 -10.40 -3.20 6.90
C ILE A 34 -11.76 -3.46 6.26
N GLY A 35 -12.25 -4.69 6.39
CA GLY A 35 -13.51 -5.14 5.80
C GLY A 35 -13.34 -5.88 4.47
N ASP A 36 -12.16 -5.78 3.83
CA ASP A 36 -11.90 -6.54 2.61
C ASP A 36 -11.95 -8.04 2.89
N GLU A 37 -12.69 -8.77 2.06
CA GLU A 37 -12.61 -10.23 2.02
C GLU A 37 -11.49 -10.62 1.06
N VAL A 38 -10.53 -11.39 1.56
CA VAL A 38 -9.31 -11.72 0.84
C VAL A 38 -9.04 -13.22 0.84
N THR A 39 -8.43 -13.68 -0.26
CA THR A 39 -7.82 -15.01 -0.31
C THR A 39 -6.36 -14.90 0.11
N TYR A 40 -5.90 -15.77 1.01
CA TYR A 40 -4.55 -15.72 1.56
C TYR A 40 -3.96 -17.10 1.83
N LYS A 41 -2.64 -17.17 2.03
CA LYS A 41 -1.90 -18.38 2.45
C LYS A 41 -1.59 -18.32 3.95
N PRO A 42 -2.25 -19.14 4.79
CA PRO A 42 -2.07 -19.11 6.24
C PRO A 42 -0.75 -19.73 6.71
N VAL A 43 -0.14 -20.61 5.91
CA VAL A 43 1.08 -21.35 6.26
C VAL A 43 2.11 -21.16 5.14
N GLY A 44 3.37 -20.90 5.51
CA GLY A 44 4.44 -20.65 4.54
C GLY A 44 4.36 -19.30 3.85
N GLY A 45 5.35 -18.99 3.02
CA GLY A 45 5.41 -17.74 2.25
C GLY A 45 4.51 -17.75 1.00
N PRO A 46 4.52 -16.67 0.19
CA PRO A 46 3.75 -16.55 -1.06
C PRO A 46 3.92 -17.75 -2.01
N THR A 47 5.13 -18.31 -2.07
CA THR A 47 5.50 -19.44 -2.93
C THR A 47 5.21 -20.83 -2.34
N SER A 48 4.63 -20.89 -1.14
CA SER A 48 4.27 -22.15 -0.48
C SER A 48 3.20 -22.92 -1.27
N HIS A 49 3.31 -24.24 -1.34
CA HIS A 49 2.31 -25.12 -1.96
C HIS A 49 1.18 -25.52 -0.98
N THR A 50 1.04 -24.79 0.12
CA THR A 50 -0.03 -24.97 1.11
C THR A 50 -1.36 -24.43 0.61
N SER A 51 -2.44 -25.00 1.12
CA SER A 51 -3.81 -24.56 0.86
C SER A 51 -4.01 -23.07 1.14
N THR A 52 -4.87 -22.45 0.35
CA THR A 52 -5.35 -21.08 0.58
C THR A 52 -6.53 -21.09 1.55
N SER A 53 -6.89 -19.91 2.04
CA SER A 53 -8.06 -19.69 2.88
C SER A 53 -8.68 -18.34 2.56
N ILE A 54 -9.94 -18.18 2.91
CA ILE A 54 -10.67 -16.92 2.79
C ILE A 54 -10.87 -16.34 4.17
N GLY A 55 -10.71 -15.02 4.28
CA GLY A 55 -10.96 -14.31 5.52
C GLY A 55 -11.17 -12.82 5.31
N THR A 56 -11.70 -12.17 6.32
CA THR A 56 -11.92 -10.72 6.34
C THR A 56 -10.80 -10.01 7.06
N ILE A 57 -10.27 -8.93 6.49
CA ILE A 57 -9.30 -8.08 7.17
C ILE A 57 -10.01 -7.31 8.29
N THR A 58 -9.55 -7.50 9.53
CA THR A 58 -10.09 -6.82 10.71
C THR A 58 -9.16 -5.72 11.24
N LYS A 59 -7.90 -5.69 10.77
CA LYS A 59 -6.93 -4.65 11.16
C LYS A 59 -5.81 -4.53 10.12
N VAL A 60 -5.39 -3.30 9.85
CA VAL A 60 -4.19 -2.97 9.08
C VAL A 60 -3.20 -2.31 10.02
N LEU A 61 -1.95 -2.76 10.03
CA LEU A 61 -0.86 -2.20 10.82
C LEU A 61 0.28 -1.81 9.88
N THR A 62 0.61 -0.53 9.86
CA THR A 62 1.78 0.05 9.18
C THR A 62 2.85 0.52 10.17
N GLN A 63 2.67 0.21 11.46
CA GLN A 63 3.59 0.51 12.54
C GLN A 63 3.63 -0.66 13.54
N PRO A 64 4.72 -0.83 14.31
CA PRO A 64 4.82 -1.91 15.29
C PRO A 64 3.64 -1.88 16.27
N GLY A 65 3.05 -3.04 16.52
CA GLY A 65 1.82 -3.09 17.29
C GLY A 65 1.37 -4.51 17.62
N ARG A 66 0.13 -4.64 18.08
CA ARG A 66 -0.46 -5.93 18.44
C ARG A 66 -1.55 -6.35 17.44
N ALA A 67 -1.44 -7.58 16.94
CA ALA A 67 -2.42 -8.24 16.07
C ALA A 67 -2.48 -9.75 16.37
N ALA A 68 -3.68 -10.33 16.29
CA ALA A 68 -3.94 -11.75 16.57
C ALA A 68 -3.34 -12.22 17.91
N GLY A 69 -3.40 -11.37 18.93
CA GLY A 69 -2.89 -11.66 20.27
C GLY A 69 -1.37 -11.54 20.46
N ARG A 70 -0.59 -11.29 19.40
CA ARG A 70 0.88 -11.18 19.43
C ARG A 70 1.39 -9.81 19.02
N ASN A 71 2.62 -9.49 19.42
CA ASN A 71 3.33 -8.32 18.92
C ASN A 71 3.84 -8.61 17.50
N VAL A 72 3.65 -7.65 16.61
CA VAL A 72 4.09 -7.71 15.22
C VAL A 72 4.94 -6.49 14.92
N ASN A 73 6.06 -6.71 14.22
CA ASN A 73 6.83 -5.64 13.65
C ASN A 73 6.25 -5.34 12.27
N ALA A 74 5.57 -4.20 12.15
CA ALA A 74 4.99 -3.71 10.93
C ALA A 74 5.60 -2.35 10.59
N SER A 75 5.70 -2.04 9.32
CA SER A 75 6.10 -0.74 8.80
C SER A 75 5.21 -0.38 7.62
N GLU A 76 5.34 0.83 7.09
CA GLU A 76 4.64 1.22 5.85
C GLU A 76 5.08 0.36 4.66
N GLU A 77 6.37 -0.02 4.62
CA GLU A 77 6.93 -0.90 3.58
C GLU A 77 6.58 -2.40 3.77
N ASP A 78 6.36 -2.83 5.01
CA ASP A 78 5.99 -4.22 5.36
C ASP A 78 4.76 -4.23 6.29
N PRO A 79 3.57 -3.92 5.75
CA PRO A 79 2.35 -3.85 6.53
C PRO A 79 1.92 -5.24 7.01
N ARG A 80 1.19 -5.26 8.12
CA ARG A 80 0.62 -6.47 8.74
C ARG A 80 -0.89 -6.40 8.78
N TYR A 81 -1.51 -7.47 8.30
CA TYR A 81 -2.96 -7.61 8.25
C TYR A 81 -3.42 -8.60 9.31
N GLU A 82 -4.33 -8.19 10.20
CA GLU A 82 -5.11 -9.14 10.99
C GLU A 82 -6.26 -9.64 10.14
N ILE A 83 -6.27 -10.94 9.85
CA ILE A 83 -7.30 -11.59 9.05
C ILE A 83 -8.09 -12.53 9.96
N LEU A 84 -9.42 -12.38 9.97
CA LEU A 84 -10.35 -13.33 10.56
C LEU A 84 -10.68 -14.40 9.52
N ASN A 85 -10.28 -15.63 9.77
CA ASN A 85 -10.58 -16.74 8.87
C ASN A 85 -12.07 -17.09 8.90
N ASN A 86 -12.74 -17.07 7.74
CA ASN A 86 -14.19 -17.26 7.66
C ASN A 86 -14.63 -18.68 8.08
N HIS A 87 -13.78 -19.69 7.90
CA HIS A 87 -14.11 -21.07 8.26
C HIS A 87 -13.88 -21.37 9.75
N THR A 88 -12.73 -20.97 10.29
CA THR A 88 -12.31 -21.33 11.66
C THR A 88 -12.64 -20.27 12.70
N GLN A 89 -13.03 -19.06 12.27
CA GLN A 89 -13.27 -17.90 13.12
C GLN A 89 -12.06 -17.49 13.98
N LYS A 90 -10.86 -17.89 13.55
CA LYS A 90 -9.59 -17.54 14.20
C LYS A 90 -8.95 -16.34 13.52
N LYS A 91 -8.37 -15.45 14.33
CA LYS A 91 -7.59 -14.31 13.86
C LYS A 91 -6.14 -14.71 13.63
N SER A 92 -5.52 -14.17 12.60
CA SER A 92 -4.09 -14.37 12.31
C SER A 92 -3.48 -13.12 11.72
N ALA A 93 -2.24 -12.81 12.10
CA ALA A 93 -1.50 -11.69 11.53
C ALA A 93 -0.68 -12.17 10.32
N MET A 94 -0.98 -11.65 9.13
CA MET A 94 -0.39 -12.01 7.85
C MET A 94 0.44 -10.86 7.28
N TYR A 95 1.48 -11.22 6.52
CA TYR A 95 2.19 -10.27 5.66
C TYR A 95 1.34 -9.96 4.43
N GLU A 96 1.54 -8.78 3.81
CA GLU A 96 0.89 -8.45 2.54
C GLU A 96 1.10 -9.52 1.47
N LYS A 97 2.34 -9.97 1.29
CA LYS A 97 2.72 -11.01 0.34
C LYS A 97 2.01 -12.35 0.54
N ASN A 98 1.42 -12.59 1.72
CA ASN A 98 0.65 -13.81 1.98
C ASN A 98 -0.80 -13.68 1.48
N VAL A 99 -1.25 -12.48 1.15
CA VAL A 99 -2.56 -12.20 0.56
C VAL A 99 -2.44 -12.30 -0.96
N LEU A 100 -3.31 -13.11 -1.56
CA LEU A 100 -3.31 -13.40 -3.00
C LEU A 100 -4.21 -12.45 -3.79
N GLY A 101 -5.19 -11.83 -3.14
CA GLY A 101 -6.10 -10.85 -3.74
C GLY A 101 -7.43 -10.71 -2.98
N ARG A 102 -8.23 -9.71 -3.34
CA ARG A 102 -9.60 -9.54 -2.86
C ARG A 102 -10.53 -10.56 -3.54
N VAL A 103 -11.49 -11.08 -2.80
CA VAL A 103 -12.51 -12.01 -3.35
C VAL A 103 -13.47 -11.28 -4.30
N SER A 104 -13.74 -9.99 -4.05
CA SER A 104 -14.59 -9.13 -4.89
C SER A 104 -14.09 -8.96 -6.32
N ASP A 105 -12.79 -9.11 -6.55
CA ASP A 105 -12.18 -8.86 -7.86
C ASP A 105 -12.36 -10.05 -8.84
N GLY A 106 -13.07 -11.11 -8.44
CA GLY A 106 -13.19 -12.35 -9.21
C GLY A 106 -14.55 -13.07 -9.19
N VAL A 107 -15.62 -12.49 -8.63
CA VAL A 107 -16.97 -13.08 -8.72
C VAL A 107 -17.95 -12.02 -9.22
N LEU A 108 -18.17 -12.01 -10.54
CA LEU A 108 -19.37 -11.42 -11.14
C LEU A 108 -20.61 -12.21 -10.66
N PRO A 109 -21.75 -11.54 -10.43
CA PRO A 109 -23.01 -12.18 -10.01
C PRO A 109 -23.54 -13.20 -11.03
#